data_AF-A0A356N672-F1
#
_entry.id   AF-A0A356N672-F1
#
_cell.length_a   1.000
_cell.length_b   1.000
_cell.length_c   1.000
_cell.angle_alpha   90.00
_cell.angle_beta   90.00
_cell.angle_gamma   90.00
#
_symmetry.space_group_name_H-M   'P 1'
#
loop_
_entity.id
_entity.type
_entity.pdbx_description
1 polymer ?
#
loop_
_entity_poly.entity_id
_entity_poly.type
_entity_poly.pdbx_seq_one_letter_code
_entity_poly.pdbx_strand_id
1 'polypeptide(L)'
;MMIVLGILGLIGYLYLSWRTLRENYQEEDIIAFSWVAILLFLVGGRLSYGLINWGVWVDNPGAWLEFWRMDEASLIGASGLWMAFVLLITRDKDWKIWPFLENSLVSVVFLLMISALILMNWPIVLALVGAIVLTVPMKKKYRSLQWYKSGRKGFLFFWFSICFWLIFAVISRLWWTGGISLLFIVGLFMLGNDKLSK
;
A
#
# COMPACT_ATOMS: atom_id res chain seq x y z
N MET A 1 -21.91 -0.24 -13.07
CA MET A 1 -20.81 -1.22 -13.20
C MET A 1 -19.66 -0.94 -12.23
N MET A 2 -19.14 0.30 -12.14
CA MET A 2 -18.01 0.65 -11.26
C MET A 2 -18.30 0.48 -9.76
N ILE A 3 -19.52 0.78 -9.30
CA ILE A 3 -19.93 0.60 -7.89
C ILE A 3 -19.86 -0.87 -7.47
N VAL A 4 -20.33 -1.78 -8.32
CA VAL A 4 -20.29 -3.24 -8.05
C VAL A 4 -18.85 -3.72 -7.92
N LEU A 5 -17.97 -3.26 -8.81
CA LEU A 5 -16.54 -3.58 -8.76
C LEU A 5 -15.87 -3.00 -7.50
N GLY A 6 -16.28 -1.81 -7.05
CA GLY A 6 -15.88 -1.23 -5.76
C GLY A 6 -16.28 -2.10 -4.58
N ILE A 7 -17.55 -2.50 -4.49
CA ILE A 7 -18.04 -3.38 -3.42
C ILE A 7 -17.28 -4.71 -3.40
N LEU A 8 -17.11 -5.35 -4.57
CA LEU A 8 -16.32 -6.58 -4.69
C LEU A 8 -14.86 -6.37 -4.29
N GLY A 9 -14.29 -5.20 -4.60
CA GLY A 9 -12.96 -4.79 -4.15
C GLY A 9 -12.84 -4.72 -2.62
N LEU A 10 -13.83 -4.12 -1.96
CA LEU A 10 -13.84 -4.01 -0.50
C LEU A 10 -13.98 -5.39 0.16
N ILE A 11 -14.92 -6.21 -0.32
CA ILE A 11 -15.10 -7.58 0.19
C ILE A 11 -13.84 -8.42 -0.05
N GLY A 12 -13.25 -8.32 -1.25
CA GLY A 12 -12.01 -9.01 -1.59
C GLY A 12 -10.84 -8.58 -0.70
N TYR A 13 -10.73 -7.28 -0.39
CA TYR A 13 -9.71 -6.78 0.54
C TYR A 13 -9.90 -7.33 1.96
N LEU A 14 -11.13 -7.32 2.49
CA LEU A 14 -11.46 -7.86 3.81
C LEU A 14 -11.09 -9.34 3.89
N TYR A 15 -11.50 -10.12 2.89
CA TYR A 15 -11.18 -11.54 2.80
C TYR A 15 -9.67 -11.80 2.71
N LEU A 16 -8.96 -11.07 1.85
CA LEU A 16 -7.51 -11.24 1.68
C LEU A 16 -6.75 -10.84 2.95
N SER A 17 -7.12 -9.73 3.58
CA SER A 17 -6.50 -9.28 4.83
C SER A 17 -6.70 -10.30 5.95
N TRP A 18 -7.92 -10.79 6.13
CA TRP A 18 -8.19 -11.90 7.06
C TRP A 18 -7.34 -13.12 6.73
N ARG A 19 -7.35 -13.58 5.47
CA ARG A 19 -6.64 -14.78 5.03
C ARG A 19 -5.13 -14.70 5.24
N THR A 20 -4.50 -13.56 4.97
CA THR A 20 -3.02 -13.44 5.06
C THR A 20 -2.54 -13.11 6.47
N LEU A 21 -3.38 -12.51 7.31
CA LEU A 21 -2.99 -12.06 8.64
C LEU A 21 -3.39 -13.04 9.77
N ARG A 22 -4.47 -13.83 9.62
CA ARG A 22 -5.03 -14.70 10.68
C ARG A 22 -4.07 -15.70 11.30
N GLU A 23 -3.01 -16.08 10.60
CA GLU A 23 -2.00 -17.02 11.13
C GLU A 23 -1.04 -16.36 12.12
N ASN A 24 -0.89 -15.03 12.09
CA ASN A 24 0.14 -14.32 12.84
C ASN A 24 -0.42 -13.30 13.85
N TYR A 25 -1.72 -12.96 13.78
CA TYR A 25 -2.35 -11.94 14.61
C TYR A 25 -3.74 -12.40 15.07
N GLN A 26 -4.26 -11.77 16.15
CA GLN A 26 -5.59 -12.08 16.66
C GLN A 26 -6.67 -11.72 15.64
N GLU A 27 -7.65 -12.61 15.48
CA GLU A 27 -8.68 -12.48 14.44
C GLU A 27 -9.54 -11.23 14.61
N GLU A 28 -9.94 -10.92 15.85
CA GLU A 28 -10.70 -9.72 16.20
C GLU A 28 -9.96 -8.44 15.80
N ASP A 29 -8.66 -8.38 16.10
CA ASP A 29 -7.80 -7.25 15.75
C ASP A 29 -7.64 -7.10 14.23
N ILE A 30 -7.54 -8.20 13.49
CA ILE A 30 -7.44 -8.17 12.02
C ILE A 30 -8.72 -7.66 11.38
N ILE A 31 -9.88 -8.11 11.88
CA ILE A 31 -11.18 -7.66 11.38
C ILE A 31 -11.33 -6.16 11.65
N ALA A 32 -11.05 -5.71 12.87
CA ALA A 32 -11.08 -4.29 13.23
C ALA A 32 -10.11 -3.47 12.37
N PHE A 33 -8.86 -3.92 12.24
CA PHE A 33 -7.86 -3.30 11.38
C PHE A 33 -8.36 -3.15 9.95
N SER A 34 -8.89 -4.23 9.35
CA SER A 34 -9.25 -4.26 7.93
C SER A 34 -10.38 -3.27 7.61
N TRP A 35 -11.38 -3.16 8.49
CA TRP A 35 -12.47 -2.20 8.34
C TRP A 35 -11.98 -0.76 8.48
N VAL A 36 -11.21 -0.47 9.53
CA VAL A 36 -10.68 0.89 9.75
C VAL A 36 -9.70 1.28 8.65
N ALA A 37 -8.90 0.34 8.16
CA ALA A 37 -7.98 0.53 7.05
C ALA A 37 -8.71 0.91 5.75
N ILE A 38 -9.83 0.27 5.41
CA ILE A 38 -10.66 0.67 4.27
C ILE A 38 -11.17 2.11 4.48
N LEU A 39 -11.72 2.39 5.65
CA LEU A 39 -12.36 3.68 5.93
C LEU A 39 -11.33 4.81 5.80
N LEU A 40 -10.15 4.63 6.40
CA LEU A 40 -9.04 5.58 6.29
C LEU A 40 -8.44 5.63 4.88
N PHE A 41 -8.42 4.53 4.13
CA PHE A 41 -8.00 4.56 2.73
C PHE A 41 -8.93 5.44 1.89
N LEU A 42 -10.24 5.28 2.03
CA LEU A 42 -11.24 6.09 1.31
C LEU A 42 -11.18 7.57 1.73
N VAL A 43 -11.16 7.83 3.04
CA VAL A 43 -11.06 9.19 3.60
C VAL A 43 -9.75 9.85 3.17
N GLY A 44 -8.62 9.15 3.29
CA GLY A 44 -7.31 9.68 2.91
C GLY A 44 -7.22 10.02 1.44
N GLY A 45 -7.86 9.21 0.58
CA GLY A 45 -7.95 9.49 -0.84
C GLY A 45 -8.73 10.76 -1.15
N ARG A 46 -9.90 10.94 -0.50
CA ARG A 46 -10.76 12.11 -0.68
C ARG A 46 -10.11 13.39 -0.12
N LEU A 47 -9.60 13.34 1.11
CA LEU A 47 -8.95 14.48 1.75
C LEU A 47 -7.77 14.98 0.91
N SER A 48 -6.93 14.06 0.46
CA SER A 48 -5.75 14.43 -0.34
C SER A 48 -6.12 14.97 -1.71
N TYR A 49 -7.18 14.44 -2.34
CA TYR A 49 -7.70 15.00 -3.58
C TYR A 49 -8.21 16.43 -3.38
N GLY A 50 -8.95 16.68 -2.30
CA GLY A 50 -9.42 18.03 -1.94
C GLY A 50 -8.30 19.02 -1.67
N LEU A 51 -7.25 18.58 -0.98
CA LEU A 51 -6.05 19.41 -0.73
C LEU A 51 -5.29 19.73 -2.03
N ILE A 52 -5.19 18.78 -2.97
CA ILE A 52 -4.57 19.01 -4.27
C ILE A 52 -5.40 19.99 -5.11
N ASN A 53 -6.74 19.90 -5.02
CA ASN A 53 -7.68 20.73 -5.78
C ASN A 53 -8.30 21.83 -4.91
N TRP A 54 -7.53 22.37 -3.95
CA TRP A 54 -8.02 23.29 -2.93
C TRP A 54 -8.82 24.47 -3.50
N GLY A 55 -8.37 25.04 -4.62
CA GLY A 55 -9.05 26.15 -5.28
C GLY A 55 -10.50 25.84 -5.68
N VAL A 56 -10.79 24.61 -6.12
CA VAL A 56 -12.16 24.20 -6.51
C VAL A 56 -13.06 23.98 -5.28
N TRP A 57 -12.46 23.57 -4.16
CA TRP A 57 -13.20 23.18 -2.96
C TRP A 57 -13.41 24.32 -1.97
N VAL A 58 -12.62 25.39 -2.08
CA VAL A 58 -12.92 26.67 -1.40
C VAL A 58 -14.25 27.25 -1.91
N ASP A 59 -14.51 27.12 -3.22
CA ASP A 59 -15.72 27.65 -3.85
C ASP A 59 -16.95 26.75 -3.61
N ASN A 60 -16.75 25.47 -3.27
CA ASN A 60 -17.82 24.55 -2.87
C ASN A 60 -17.43 23.70 -1.65
N PRO A 61 -17.59 24.23 -0.42
CA PRO A 61 -17.28 23.50 0.81
C PRO A 61 -18.12 22.22 1.00
N GLY A 62 -19.29 22.14 0.35
CA GLY A 62 -20.13 20.93 0.38
C GLY A 62 -19.47 19.71 -0.28
N ALA A 63 -18.52 19.94 -1.20
CA ALA A 63 -17.78 18.87 -1.88
C ALA A 63 -16.98 17.98 -0.92
N TRP A 64 -16.62 18.49 0.27
CA TRP A 64 -15.98 17.70 1.33
C TRP A 64 -16.88 16.56 1.83
N LEU A 65 -18.20 16.76 1.83
CA LEU A 65 -19.18 15.80 2.32
C LEU A 65 -19.57 14.77 1.25
N GLU A 66 -19.19 14.96 0.00
CA GLU A 66 -19.47 14.06 -1.12
C GLU A 66 -18.49 12.87 -1.16
N PHE A 67 -18.32 12.16 -0.04
CA PHE A 67 -17.37 11.05 0.11
C PHE A 67 -17.68 9.85 -0.81
N TRP A 68 -18.86 9.80 -1.41
CA TRP A 68 -19.27 8.77 -2.36
C TRP A 68 -18.71 8.97 -3.78
N ARG A 69 -18.14 10.14 -4.10
CA ARG A 69 -17.54 10.44 -5.41
C ARG A 69 -16.14 9.84 -5.53
N MET A 70 -16.12 8.55 -5.83
CA MET A 70 -14.87 7.77 -5.95
C MET A 70 -14.03 8.13 -7.17
N ASP A 71 -14.59 8.83 -8.16
CA ASP A 71 -13.88 9.40 -9.32
C ASP A 71 -12.90 10.52 -8.94
N GLU A 72 -13.12 11.14 -7.79
CA GLU A 72 -12.35 12.27 -7.28
C GLU A 72 -11.58 11.86 -6.00
N ALA A 73 -10.70 10.86 -6.15
CA ALA A 73 -9.88 10.32 -5.06
C ALA A 73 -8.40 10.21 -5.47
N SER A 74 -7.49 10.54 -4.53
CA SER A 74 -6.04 10.40 -4.70
C SER A 74 -5.54 9.09 -4.11
N LEU A 75 -5.10 8.15 -4.96
CA LEU A 75 -4.55 6.87 -4.49
C LEU A 75 -3.27 7.01 -3.67
N ILE A 76 -2.47 8.04 -3.95
CA ILE A 76 -1.27 8.34 -3.16
C ILE A 76 -1.67 8.78 -1.76
N GLY A 77 -2.68 9.65 -1.65
CA GLY A 77 -3.24 10.09 -0.38
C GLY A 77 -3.87 8.96 0.43
N ALA A 78 -4.65 8.12 -0.24
CA ALA A 78 -5.25 6.92 0.34
C ALA A 78 -4.19 5.97 0.92
N SER A 79 -3.14 5.70 0.15
CA SER A 79 -2.00 4.88 0.58
C SER A 79 -1.23 5.51 1.73
N GLY A 80 -1.08 6.83 1.74
CA GLY A 80 -0.40 7.58 2.80
C GLY A 80 -1.14 7.46 4.13
N LEU A 81 -2.45 7.67 4.14
CA LEU A 81 -3.24 7.55 5.38
C LEU A 81 -3.34 6.09 5.86
N TRP A 82 -3.45 5.13 4.93
CA TRP A 82 -3.35 3.71 5.25
C TRP A 82 -2.01 3.36 5.91
N MET A 83 -0.89 3.84 5.35
CA MET A 83 0.45 3.60 5.91
C MET A 83 0.62 4.24 7.29
N ALA A 84 0.10 5.45 7.48
CA ALA A 84 0.10 6.12 8.78
C ALA A 84 -0.69 5.31 9.82
N PHE A 85 -1.85 4.75 9.44
CA PHE A 85 -2.61 3.88 10.32
C PHE A 85 -1.86 2.59 10.66
N VAL A 86 -1.18 1.97 9.68
CA VAL A 86 -0.34 0.79 9.93
C VAL A 86 0.76 1.10 10.95
N LEU A 87 1.41 2.27 10.86
CA LEU A 87 2.41 2.71 11.83
C LEU A 87 1.83 2.87 13.24
N LEU A 88 0.58 3.36 13.36
CA LEU A 88 -0.09 3.52 14.64
C LEU A 88 -0.51 2.19 15.24
N ILE A 89 -1.23 1.35 14.48
CA ILE A 89 -1.77 0.09 15.00
C ILE A 89 -0.66 -0.90 15.35
N THR A 90 0.44 -0.91 14.58
CA THR A 90 1.58 -1.79 14.89
C THR A 90 2.29 -1.37 16.16
N ARG A 91 2.27 -0.08 16.53
CA ARG A 91 2.77 0.40 17.82
C ARG A 91 1.80 0.11 18.96
N ASP A 92 0.50 0.35 18.74
CA ASP A 92 -0.55 0.12 19.73
C ASP A 92 -0.64 -1.36 20.15
N LYS A 93 -0.49 -2.28 19.18
CA LYS A 93 -0.61 -3.73 19.38
C LYS A 93 0.73 -4.44 19.57
N ASP A 94 1.84 -3.70 19.70
CA ASP A 94 3.21 -4.24 19.77
C ASP A 94 3.58 -5.20 18.62
N TRP A 95 3.01 -4.98 17.44
CA TRP A 95 3.32 -5.76 16.25
C TRP A 95 4.60 -5.29 15.57
N LYS A 96 5.38 -6.25 15.07
CA LYS A 96 6.55 -5.93 14.25
C LYS A 96 6.11 -5.41 12.89
N ILE A 97 6.44 -4.15 12.61
CA ILE A 97 5.99 -3.45 11.40
C ILE A 97 6.41 -4.12 10.09
N TRP A 98 7.67 -4.54 9.94
CA TRP A 98 8.14 -5.13 8.67
C TRP A 98 7.47 -6.48 8.34
N PRO A 99 7.35 -7.42 9.31
CA PRO A 99 6.51 -8.60 9.13
C PRO A 99 5.05 -8.27 8.80
N PHE A 100 4.47 -7.26 9.44
CA PHE A 100 3.08 -6.86 9.21
C PHE A 100 2.88 -6.33 7.78
N LEU A 101 3.74 -5.44 7.32
CA LEU A 101 3.69 -4.87 5.97
C LEU A 101 3.90 -5.94 4.88
N GLU A 102 4.82 -6.89 5.10
CA GLU A 102 5.00 -8.01 4.17
C GLU A 102 3.78 -8.94 4.13
N ASN A 103 3.20 -9.29 5.29
CA ASN A 103 2.00 -10.14 5.34
C ASN A 103 0.76 -9.42 4.74
N SER A 104 0.67 -8.09 4.88
CA SER A 104 -0.40 -7.26 4.32
C SER A 104 -0.21 -6.94 2.84
N LEU A 105 0.95 -7.27 2.26
CA LEU A 105 1.30 -6.86 0.89
C LEU A 105 0.27 -7.32 -0.15
N VAL A 106 -0.23 -8.55 -0.01
CA VAL A 106 -1.21 -9.10 -0.96
C VAL A 106 -2.54 -8.33 -0.89
N SER A 107 -3.05 -8.04 0.31
CA SER A 107 -4.32 -7.35 0.46
C SER A 107 -4.21 -5.88 0.06
N VAL A 108 -3.15 -5.18 0.45
CA VAL A 108 -2.98 -3.77 0.06
C VAL A 108 -2.77 -3.61 -1.46
N VAL A 109 -2.01 -4.51 -2.10
CA VAL A 109 -1.83 -4.47 -3.56
C VAL A 109 -3.13 -4.76 -4.29
N PHE A 110 -3.96 -5.69 -3.78
CA PHE A 110 -5.29 -5.94 -4.32
C PHE A 110 -6.19 -4.71 -4.22
N LEU A 111 -6.23 -4.06 -3.05
CA LEU A 111 -7.02 -2.84 -2.85
C LEU A 111 -6.58 -1.72 -3.79
N LEU A 112 -5.27 -1.50 -3.92
CA LEU A 112 -4.71 -0.50 -4.83
C LEU A 112 -5.03 -0.82 -6.30
N MET A 113 -4.95 -2.09 -6.70
CA MET A 113 -5.25 -2.52 -8.06
C MET A 113 -6.72 -2.24 -8.42
N ILE A 114 -7.66 -2.68 -7.58
CA ILE A 114 -9.08 -2.46 -7.82
C ILE A 114 -9.39 -0.96 -7.82
N SER A 115 -8.85 -0.21 -6.87
CA SER A 115 -9.08 1.24 -6.80
C SER A 115 -8.52 1.97 -8.03
N ALA A 116 -7.33 1.58 -8.51
CA ALA A 116 -6.74 2.13 -9.73
C ALA A 116 -7.55 1.78 -10.99
N LEU A 117 -8.14 0.59 -11.07
CA LEU A 117 -9.03 0.21 -12.16
C LEU A 117 -10.33 1.02 -12.15
N ILE A 118 -10.93 1.26 -10.98
CA ILE A 118 -12.14 2.08 -10.83
C ILE A 118 -11.86 3.52 -11.28
N LEU A 119 -10.72 4.07 -10.87
CA LEU A 119 -10.25 5.40 -11.23
C LEU A 119 -9.70 5.51 -12.67
N MET A 120 -9.65 4.40 -13.40
CA MET A 120 -9.02 4.31 -14.73
C MET A 120 -7.56 4.84 -14.75
N ASN A 121 -6.84 4.69 -13.63
CA ASN A 121 -5.45 5.15 -13.48
C ASN A 121 -4.47 4.09 -14.00
N TRP A 122 -4.37 4.00 -15.33
CA TRP A 122 -3.50 3.04 -16.03
C TRP A 122 -2.02 3.10 -15.62
N PRO A 123 -1.40 4.27 -15.39
CA PRO A 123 -0.02 4.33 -14.91
C PRO A 123 0.20 3.54 -13.61
N ILE A 124 -0.71 3.66 -12.64
CA ILE A 124 -0.64 2.91 -11.38
C ILE A 124 -0.89 1.42 -11.63
N VAL A 125 -1.90 1.06 -12.45
CA VAL A 125 -2.19 -0.34 -12.78
C VAL A 125 -0.96 -1.03 -13.39
N LEU A 126 -0.35 -0.42 -14.41
CA LEU A 126 0.83 -0.97 -15.08
C LEU A 126 2.03 -1.08 -14.12
N ALA A 127 2.23 -0.09 -13.25
CA ALA A 127 3.28 -0.13 -12.24
C ALA A 127 3.06 -1.25 -11.21
N LEU A 128 1.83 -1.45 -10.73
CA LEU A 128 1.49 -2.55 -9.82
C LEU A 128 1.70 -3.90 -10.49
N VAL A 129 1.23 -4.09 -11.73
CA VAL A 129 1.43 -5.35 -12.47
C VAL A 129 2.92 -5.64 -12.66
N GLY A 130 3.70 -4.66 -13.11
CA GLY A 130 5.14 -4.82 -13.28
C GLY A 130 5.85 -5.15 -11.97
N ALA A 131 5.50 -4.47 -10.87
CA ALA A 131 6.05 -4.75 -9.55
C ALA A 131 5.71 -6.16 -9.04
N ILE A 132 4.48 -6.65 -9.27
CA ILE A 132 4.07 -8.03 -8.95
C ILE A 132 4.95 -9.03 -9.73
N VAL A 133 5.08 -8.83 -11.05
CA VAL A 133 5.86 -9.73 -11.93
C VAL A 133 7.31 -9.82 -11.47
N LEU A 134 7.92 -8.72 -11.04
CA LEU A 134 9.29 -8.71 -10.52
C LEU A 134 9.41 -9.26 -9.09
N THR A 135 8.35 -9.20 -8.29
CA THR A 135 8.36 -9.64 -6.89
C THR A 135 8.09 -11.13 -6.73
N VAL A 136 7.23 -11.73 -7.57
CA VAL A 136 6.86 -13.15 -7.48
C VAL A 136 8.08 -14.09 -7.54
N PRO A 137 9.06 -13.93 -8.46
CA PRO A 137 10.26 -14.75 -8.48
C PRO A 137 11.11 -14.60 -7.22
N MET A 138 11.12 -13.40 -6.62
CA MET A 138 11.91 -13.13 -5.43
C MET A 138 11.37 -13.86 -4.20
N LYS A 139 10.06 -14.13 -4.10
CA LYS A 139 9.46 -14.88 -2.98
C LYS A 139 10.17 -16.20 -2.67
N LYS A 140 10.67 -16.90 -3.69
CA LYS A 140 11.39 -18.18 -3.54
C LYS A 140 12.91 -18.00 -3.40
N LYS A 141 13.48 -16.90 -3.89
CA LYS A 141 14.93 -16.70 -4.05
C LYS A 141 15.55 -15.69 -3.08
N TYR A 142 14.77 -14.86 -2.38
CA TYR A 142 15.35 -13.77 -1.59
C TYR A 142 16.25 -14.24 -0.45
N ARG A 143 16.02 -15.45 0.09
CA ARG A 143 16.86 -16.05 1.14
C ARG A 143 18.20 -16.57 0.64
N SER A 144 18.39 -16.71 -0.68
CA SER A 144 19.66 -17.13 -1.29
C SER A 144 20.52 -15.95 -1.74
N LEU A 145 20.07 -14.71 -1.56
CA LEU A 145 20.84 -13.52 -1.94
C LEU A 145 22.03 -13.35 -0.98
N GLN A 146 23.24 -13.27 -1.54
CA GLN A 146 24.50 -13.17 -0.77
C GLN A 146 24.53 -11.98 0.18
N TRP A 147 23.89 -10.87 -0.19
CA TRP A 147 23.82 -9.64 0.60
C TRP A 147 22.65 -9.59 1.59
N TYR A 148 21.66 -10.49 1.46
CA TYR A 148 20.49 -10.57 2.35
C TYR A 148 20.45 -11.88 3.13
N LYS A 149 21.48 -12.11 3.96
CA LYS A 149 21.58 -13.28 4.85
C LYS A 149 20.68 -13.21 6.10
N SER A 150 20.01 -12.07 6.30
CA SER A 150 19.13 -11.79 7.44
C SER A 150 17.92 -12.73 7.45
N GLY A 151 17.32 -13.01 6.28
CA GLY A 151 16.14 -13.88 6.15
C GLY A 151 14.89 -13.35 6.84
N ARG A 152 14.92 -12.12 7.37
CA ARG A 152 13.81 -11.47 8.08
C ARG A 152 12.66 -11.13 7.11
N LYS A 153 11.43 -11.17 7.63
CA LYS A 153 10.24 -10.65 6.94
C LYS A 153 10.34 -9.12 6.83
N GLY A 154 9.92 -8.58 5.69
CA GLY A 154 10.04 -7.18 5.28
C GLY A 154 10.69 -7.05 3.89
N PHE A 155 11.50 -8.02 3.48
CA PHE A 155 12.20 -8.00 2.19
C PHE A 155 11.25 -7.81 1.02
N LEU A 156 10.16 -8.58 0.97
CA LEU A 156 9.25 -8.55 -0.18
C LEU A 156 8.48 -7.23 -0.25
N PHE A 157 8.17 -6.64 0.91
CA PHE A 157 7.54 -5.33 0.98
C PHE A 157 8.47 -4.24 0.41
N PHE A 158 9.72 -4.19 0.85
CA PHE A 158 10.70 -3.23 0.34
C PHE A 158 10.99 -3.45 -1.14
N TRP A 159 11.24 -4.69 -1.56
CA TRP A 159 11.51 -5.03 -2.95
C TRP A 159 10.34 -4.64 -3.87
N PHE A 160 9.11 -4.99 -3.49
CA PHE A 160 7.91 -4.60 -4.20
C PHE A 160 7.82 -3.08 -4.34
N SER A 161 8.04 -2.35 -3.24
CA SER A 161 7.95 -0.89 -3.22
C SER A 161 9.02 -0.24 -4.10
N ILE A 162 10.25 -0.77 -4.12
CA ILE A 162 11.32 -0.30 -5.02
C ILE A 162 10.88 -0.48 -6.48
N CYS A 163 10.44 -1.68 -6.85
CA CYS A 163 9.99 -1.96 -8.22
C CYS A 163 8.81 -1.06 -8.61
N PHE A 164 7.81 -0.93 -7.72
CA PHE A 164 6.63 -0.11 -7.95
C PHE A 164 6.99 1.35 -8.24
N TRP A 165 7.75 1.99 -7.35
CA TRP A 165 8.07 3.41 -7.50
C TRP A 165 8.97 3.70 -8.70
N LEU A 166 9.90 2.81 -9.03
CA LEU A 166 10.75 2.94 -10.23
C LEU A 166 9.94 2.80 -11.51
N ILE A 167 9.10 1.77 -11.63
CA ILE A 167 8.26 1.58 -12.81
C ILE A 167 7.26 2.74 -12.95
N PHE A 168 6.65 3.16 -11.84
CA PHE A 168 5.73 4.29 -11.83
C PHE A 168 6.42 5.58 -12.30
N ALA A 169 7.65 5.87 -11.83
CA ALA A 169 8.42 7.02 -12.28
C ALA A 169 8.67 7.02 -13.79
N VAL A 170 9.02 5.86 -14.36
CA VAL A 170 9.26 5.71 -15.81
C VAL A 170 7.98 5.91 -16.61
N ILE A 171 6.87 5.27 -16.21
CA ILE A 171 5.60 5.34 -16.95
C ILE A 171 4.98 6.74 -16.86
N SER A 172 4.96 7.34 -15.67
CA SER A 172 4.36 8.66 -15.43
C SER A 172 5.28 9.83 -15.81
N ARG A 173 6.57 9.57 -16.09
CA ARG A 173 7.62 10.57 -16.31
C ARG A 173 7.84 11.51 -15.12
N LEU A 174 7.39 11.12 -13.92
CA LEU A 174 7.54 11.88 -12.67
C LEU A 174 8.81 11.43 -11.93
N TRP A 175 9.97 11.93 -12.33
CA TRP A 175 11.26 11.46 -11.79
C TRP A 175 11.42 11.61 -10.27
N TRP A 176 10.71 12.58 -9.66
CA TRP A 176 10.72 12.76 -8.20
C TRP A 176 10.14 11.54 -7.46
N THR A 177 9.21 10.79 -8.06
CA THR A 177 8.68 9.55 -7.46
C THR A 177 9.72 8.43 -7.48
N GLY A 178 10.70 8.50 -8.38
CA GLY A 178 11.90 7.64 -8.33
C GLY A 178 12.76 7.93 -7.10
N GLY A 179 12.77 9.17 -6.60
CA GLY A 179 13.42 9.49 -5.32
C GLY A 179 12.83 8.72 -4.14
N ILE A 180 11.52 8.42 -4.16
CA ILE A 180 10.85 7.64 -3.11
C ILE A 180 11.39 6.21 -3.06
N SER A 181 11.77 5.61 -4.20
CA SER A 181 12.32 4.25 -4.20
C SER A 181 13.65 4.16 -3.42
N LEU A 182 14.41 5.26 -3.34
CA LEU A 182 15.64 5.32 -2.54
C LEU A 182 15.37 5.07 -1.05
N LEU A 183 14.25 5.57 -0.52
CA LEU A 183 13.85 5.33 0.87
C LEU A 183 13.68 3.83 1.13
N PHE A 184 13.07 3.11 0.18
CA PHE A 184 12.89 1.66 0.29
C PHE A 184 14.18 0.88 0.06
N ILE A 185 15.11 1.37 -0.78
CA ILE A 185 16.46 0.81 -0.93
C ILE A 185 17.22 0.91 0.39
N VAL A 186 17.20 2.09 1.03
CA VAL A 186 17.84 2.31 2.33
C VAL A 186 17.21 1.41 3.40
N GLY A 187 15.88 1.33 3.45
CA GLY A 187 15.17 0.43 4.37
C GLY A 187 15.52 -1.04 4.17
N LEU A 188 15.66 -1.48 2.91
CA LEU A 188 16.07 -2.83 2.56
C LEU A 188 17.51 -3.14 3.00
N PHE A 189 18.42 -2.16 2.83
CA PHE A 189 19.80 -2.27 3.27
C PHE A 189 19.91 -2.35 4.80
N MET A 190 19.16 -1.50 5.52
CA MET A 190 19.07 -1.56 6.99
C MET A 190 18.56 -2.92 7.46
N LEU A 191 17.51 -3.46 6.84
CA LEU A 191 16.96 -4.78 7.17
C LEU A 191 17.98 -5.92 6.94
N GLY A 192 18.87 -5.77 5.96
CA GLY A 192 19.97 -6.69 5.67
C GLY A 192 21.12 -6.61 6.69
N ASN A 193 21.49 -5.40 7.10
CA ASN A 193 22.62 -5.13 8.00
C ASN A 193 22.35 -5.41 9.48
N ASP A 194 21.09 -5.54 9.88
CA ASP A 194 20.67 -5.76 11.27
C ASP A 194 21.11 -7.13 11.88
N LYS A 195 21.98 -7.86 11.17
CA LYS A 195 22.72 -9.05 11.64
C LYS A 195 24.18 -8.75 12.01
N LEU A 196 24.74 -7.61 11.60
CA LEU A 196 26.10 -7.17 11.94
C LEU A 196 26.16 -6.43 13.29
N SER A 197 25.01 -6.15 13.92
CA SER A 197 24.90 -5.47 15.23
C SER A 197 24.68 -6.41 16.41
N LYS A 198 24.93 -7.71 16.25
CA LYS A 198 25.00 -8.68 17.34
C LYS A 198 26.36 -9.33 17.43
#